data_AF-A0A0U3IDW3-F1
#
_entry.id   AF-A0A0U3IDW3-F1
#
_cell.length_a   1.000
_cell.length_b   1.000
_cell.length_c   1.000
_cell.angle_alpha   90.00
_cell.angle_beta   90.00
_cell.angle_gamma   90.00
#
_symmetry.space_group_name_H-M   'P 1'
#
loop_
_entity.id
_entity.type
_entity.pdbx_description
1 polymer ?
#
loop_
_entity_poly.entity_id
_entity_poly.type
_entity_poly.pdbx_seq_one_letter_code
_entity_poly.pdbx_strand_id
1 'polypeptide(L)'
;MRWWLISSLCITTALLSGCDDTITLSKICSDTPGFCEDLNKDSHCKEERASVIFSRYREYKAPTDENKYTLLKDFEQYNECVSLAAQIEHIKLKEKTTSRVEGHLTSLKEMTRIYQDTINTEHPGLLYYHWSRRNNRMALNKLLNMQDQEHVKSNSEIQLFLATFYAKIDDDKTIDILYRVLELNKAGETPDPEVFASLVSIFYKQQKYKHAYTFARVAQLSGSENIDILPVEHKLSASGKDLGALDTLAAKTWEEISNGEFLSPRNF
;
A
#
# COMPACT_ATOMS: atom_id res chain seq x y z
N MET A 1 27.29 52.70 61.20
CA MET A 1 25.87 52.77 60.81
C MET A 1 25.71 52.14 59.43
N ARG A 2 24.79 51.17 59.29
CA ARG A 2 24.11 50.63 58.07
C ARG A 2 25.04 50.07 56.97
N TRP A 3 25.28 48.76 56.83
CA TRP A 3 24.42 47.67 56.32
C TRP A 3 23.69 47.99 55.00
N TRP A 4 23.78 47.03 54.05
CA TRP A 4 22.89 46.64 52.93
C TRP A 4 23.72 46.38 51.65
N LEU A 5 23.47 45.39 50.79
CA LEU A 5 22.92 44.03 50.84
C LEU A 5 23.14 43.48 49.41
N ILE A 6 23.40 42.18 49.30
CA ILE A 6 23.71 41.43 48.07
C ILE A 6 22.46 41.33 47.17
N SER A 7 22.62 41.36 45.83
CA SER A 7 21.72 40.60 44.94
C SER A 7 22.35 40.32 43.57
N SER A 8 22.87 39.11 43.41
CA SER A 8 23.14 38.49 42.10
C SER A 8 21.82 38.11 41.45
N LEU A 9 21.53 38.69 40.28
CA LEU A 9 20.39 38.31 39.46
C LEU A 9 20.82 37.22 38.46
N CYS A 10 20.65 35.95 38.84
CA CYS A 10 20.70 34.83 37.91
C CYS A 10 19.41 34.81 37.09
N ILE A 11 19.50 35.18 35.81
CA ILE A 11 18.42 35.04 34.84
C ILE A 11 18.47 33.60 34.31
N THR A 12 17.66 32.72 34.91
CA THR A 12 17.37 31.40 34.35
C THR A 12 16.33 31.55 33.24
N THR A 13 16.77 31.50 31.98
CA THR A 13 15.88 31.35 30.83
C THR A 13 15.31 29.93 30.84
N ALA A 14 14.05 29.81 31.25
CA ALA A 14 13.27 28.59 31.08
C ALA A 14 13.01 28.37 29.58
N LEU A 15 13.62 27.32 29.02
CA LEU A 15 13.22 26.78 27.73
C LEU A 15 11.83 26.14 27.93
N LEU A 16 10.78 26.81 27.44
CA LEU A 16 9.46 26.22 27.27
C LEU A 16 9.60 25.09 26.24
N SER A 17 9.66 23.85 26.71
CA SER A 17 9.34 22.68 25.89
C SER A 17 7.87 22.79 25.48
N GLY A 18 7.61 23.00 24.19
CA GLY A 18 6.26 22.92 23.64
C GLY A 18 5.71 21.51 23.86
N CYS A 19 4.51 21.42 24.45
CA CYS A 19 3.73 20.20 24.48
C CYS A 19 3.48 19.76 23.04
N ASP A 20 3.97 18.58 22.70
CA ASP A 20 3.65 17.92 21.44
C ASP A 20 2.20 17.44 21.53
N ASP A 21 1.25 18.25 21.05
CA ASP A 21 -0.16 17.91 20.99
C ASP A 21 -0.36 16.80 19.95
N THR A 22 -0.13 15.55 20.37
CA THR A 22 -0.44 14.38 19.55
C THR A 22 -1.93 14.40 19.19
N ILE A 23 -2.23 14.48 17.89
CA ILE A 23 -3.60 14.54 17.39
C ILE A 23 -4.32 13.22 17.66
N THR A 24 -5.49 13.27 18.31
CA THR A 24 -6.30 12.08 18.63
C THR A 24 -7.64 12.10 17.88
N LEU A 25 -8.24 10.93 17.65
CA LEU A 25 -9.58 10.83 17.05
C LEU A 25 -10.62 11.66 17.80
N SER A 26 -10.59 11.63 19.13
CA SER A 26 -11.51 12.42 19.97
C SER A 26 -11.36 13.91 19.70
N LYS A 27 -10.11 14.38 19.59
CA LYS A 27 -9.83 15.79 19.28
C LYS A 27 -10.31 16.16 17.87
N ILE A 28 -10.07 15.32 16.86
CA ILE A 28 -10.54 15.55 15.48
C ILE A 28 -12.06 15.61 15.43
N CYS A 29 -12.76 14.62 16.00
CA CYS A 29 -14.23 14.59 15.96
C CYS A 29 -14.86 15.71 16.82
N SER A 30 -14.19 16.17 17.88
CA SER A 30 -14.66 17.32 18.66
C SER A 30 -14.51 18.64 17.90
N ASP A 31 -13.37 18.83 17.23
CA ASP A 31 -13.08 20.09 16.53
C ASP A 31 -13.79 20.17 15.16
N THR A 32 -13.97 19.01 14.52
CA THR A 32 -14.56 18.85 13.19
C THR A 32 -15.52 17.64 13.14
N PRO A 33 -16.73 17.74 13.74
CA PRO A 33 -17.66 16.62 13.83
C PRO A 33 -18.02 15.99 12.48
N GLY A 34 -18.07 16.80 11.42
CA GLY A 34 -18.36 16.36 10.06
C GLY A 34 -17.36 15.34 9.48
N PHE A 35 -16.16 15.18 10.07
CA PHE A 35 -15.24 14.12 9.65
C PHE A 35 -15.60 12.73 10.18
N CYS A 36 -16.52 12.65 11.14
CA CYS A 36 -16.84 11.41 11.85
C CYS A 36 -18.32 11.03 11.77
N GLU A 37 -19.22 12.01 11.70
CA GLU A 37 -20.67 11.81 11.83
C GLU A 37 -21.33 11.10 10.64
N ASP A 38 -20.73 11.20 9.45
CA ASP A 38 -21.21 10.62 8.19
C ASP A 38 -20.62 9.23 7.89
N LEU A 39 -19.90 8.64 8.86
CA LEU A 39 -19.36 7.29 8.84
C LEU A 39 -20.16 6.38 9.78
N ASN A 40 -20.05 5.05 9.59
CA ASN A 40 -20.72 4.07 10.46
C ASN A 40 -20.29 4.26 11.93
N LYS A 41 -21.24 4.07 12.86
CA LYS A 41 -21.03 4.40 14.29
C LYS A 41 -20.67 3.21 15.17
N ASP A 42 -20.89 2.00 14.68
CA ASP A 42 -20.63 0.77 15.43
C ASP A 42 -19.15 0.36 15.39
N SER A 43 -18.84 -0.82 15.92
CA SER A 43 -17.46 -1.32 16.01
C SER A 43 -16.95 -1.97 14.73
N HIS A 44 -17.80 -2.16 13.71
CA HIS A 44 -17.33 -2.68 12.42
C HIS A 44 -16.47 -1.63 11.73
N CYS A 45 -15.44 -2.09 11.02
CA CYS A 45 -14.53 -1.23 10.25
C CYS A 45 -13.90 -0.09 11.08
N LYS A 46 -13.66 -0.33 12.38
CA LYS A 46 -13.22 0.72 13.32
C LYS A 46 -11.84 1.27 12.93
N GLU A 47 -10.95 0.41 12.44
CA GLU A 47 -9.58 0.77 12.07
C GLU A 47 -9.59 1.59 10.78
N GLU A 48 -10.29 1.12 9.77
CA GLU A 48 -10.46 1.80 8.48
C GLU A 48 -11.17 3.15 8.66
N ARG A 49 -12.21 3.19 9.51
CA ARG A 49 -12.88 4.44 9.89
C ARG A 49 -11.90 5.42 10.55
N ALA A 50 -11.04 4.94 11.44
CA ALA A 50 -10.03 5.79 12.09
C ALA A 50 -9.04 6.34 11.06
N SER A 51 -8.55 5.52 10.14
CA SER A 51 -7.67 5.94 9.04
C SER A 51 -8.30 7.04 8.19
N VAL A 52 -9.56 6.86 7.75
CA VAL A 52 -10.32 7.87 7.02
C VAL A 52 -10.41 9.19 7.80
N ILE A 53 -10.71 9.16 9.11
CA ILE A 53 -10.81 10.37 9.94
C ILE A 53 -9.46 11.11 10.00
N PHE A 54 -8.36 10.38 10.21
CA PHE A 54 -7.03 10.98 10.24
C PHE A 54 -6.63 11.55 8.87
N SER A 55 -6.91 10.84 7.78
CA SER A 55 -6.55 11.31 6.43
C SER A 55 -7.41 12.47 5.96
N ARG A 56 -8.71 12.53 6.35
CA ARG A 56 -9.55 13.73 6.18
C ARG A 56 -8.93 14.94 6.85
N TYR A 57 -8.47 14.77 8.09
CA TYR A 57 -7.80 15.85 8.82
C TYR A 57 -6.51 16.30 8.14
N ARG A 58 -5.68 15.37 7.64
CA ARG A 58 -4.45 15.69 6.90
C ARG A 58 -4.73 16.43 5.59
N GLU A 59 -5.68 15.96 4.79
CA GLU A 59 -6.11 16.64 3.56
C GLU A 59 -6.63 18.05 3.86
N TYR A 60 -7.46 18.19 4.90
CA TYR A 60 -7.99 19.50 5.32
C TYR A 60 -6.88 20.48 5.71
N LYS A 61 -5.84 20.01 6.42
CA LYS A 61 -4.69 20.85 6.78
C LYS A 61 -3.80 21.19 5.58
N ALA A 62 -3.63 20.26 4.66
CA ALA A 62 -2.82 20.43 3.47
C ALA A 62 -3.39 19.59 2.31
N PRO A 63 -4.14 20.19 1.36
CA PRO A 63 -4.80 19.46 0.29
C PRO A 63 -3.86 19.13 -0.88
N THR A 64 -2.68 18.57 -0.57
CA THR A 64 -1.71 18.10 -1.56
C THR A 64 -2.18 16.83 -2.25
N ASP A 65 -1.67 16.55 -3.44
CA ASP A 65 -2.00 15.32 -4.17
C ASP A 65 -1.61 14.06 -3.38
N GLU A 66 -0.53 14.11 -2.58
CA GLU A 66 -0.14 13.02 -1.67
C GLU A 66 -1.20 12.76 -0.58
N ASN A 67 -1.72 13.82 0.05
CA ASN A 67 -2.74 13.69 1.08
C ASN A 67 -4.08 13.24 0.48
N LYS A 68 -4.43 13.71 -0.73
CA LYS A 68 -5.59 13.22 -1.48
C LYS A 68 -5.45 11.75 -1.87
N TYR A 69 -4.25 11.34 -2.28
CA TYR A 69 -3.95 9.95 -2.62
C TYR A 69 -4.08 9.04 -1.39
N THR A 70 -3.52 9.45 -0.26
CA THR A 70 -3.67 8.73 1.02
C THR A 70 -5.14 8.62 1.41
N LEU A 71 -5.89 9.73 1.34
CA LEU A 71 -7.31 9.73 1.67
C LEU A 71 -8.14 8.84 0.73
N LEU A 72 -7.80 8.82 -0.57
CA LEU A 72 -8.45 7.94 -1.54
C LEU A 72 -8.26 6.46 -1.18
N LYS A 73 -7.04 6.07 -0.81
CA LYS A 73 -6.72 4.70 -0.37
C LYS A 73 -7.47 4.31 0.90
N ASP A 74 -7.48 5.20 1.90
CA ASP A 74 -8.20 4.94 3.16
C ASP A 74 -9.70 4.80 2.93
N PHE A 75 -10.27 5.59 2.01
CA PHE A 75 -11.67 5.44 1.63
C PHE A 75 -11.94 4.17 0.83
N GLU A 76 -11.03 3.69 -0.02
CA GLU A 76 -11.20 2.40 -0.70
C GLU A 76 -11.24 1.25 0.31
N GLN A 77 -10.30 1.22 1.26
CA GLN A 77 -10.26 0.20 2.31
C GLN A 77 -11.51 0.24 3.20
N TYR A 78 -11.91 1.46 3.62
CA TYR A 78 -13.13 1.64 4.38
C TYR A 78 -14.37 1.20 3.60
N ASN A 79 -14.46 1.55 2.31
CA ASN A 79 -15.55 1.17 1.43
C ASN A 79 -15.67 -0.35 1.28
N GLU A 80 -14.54 -1.04 1.10
CA GLU A 80 -14.49 -2.50 1.03
C GLU A 80 -15.07 -3.12 2.31
N CYS A 81 -14.58 -2.70 3.49
CA CYS A 81 -15.08 -3.22 4.75
C CYS A 81 -16.58 -2.90 4.98
N VAL A 82 -16.97 -1.63 4.82
CA VAL A 82 -18.32 -1.19 5.21
C VAL A 82 -19.39 -1.68 4.23
N SER A 83 -19.05 -1.84 2.95
CA SER A 83 -19.99 -2.39 1.95
C SER A 83 -20.36 -3.83 2.24
N LEU A 84 -19.40 -4.65 2.67
CA LEU A 84 -19.65 -6.03 3.14
C LEU A 84 -20.44 -6.01 4.44
N ALA A 85 -20.05 -5.16 5.40
CA ALA A 85 -20.74 -5.06 6.69
C ALA A 85 -22.19 -4.55 6.58
N ALA A 86 -22.50 -3.74 5.56
CA ALA A 86 -23.83 -3.22 5.29
C ALA A 86 -24.82 -4.31 4.82
N GLN A 87 -24.33 -5.43 4.29
CA GLN A 87 -25.17 -6.57 3.90
C GLN A 87 -25.75 -7.33 5.10
N ILE A 88 -25.27 -7.04 6.32
CA ILE A 88 -25.77 -7.66 7.55
C ILE A 88 -27.00 -6.87 8.05
N GLU A 89 -28.17 -7.48 7.92
CA GLU A 89 -29.43 -6.90 8.40
C GLU A 89 -29.67 -7.21 9.89
N HIS A 90 -29.77 -6.15 10.70
CA HIS A 90 -30.14 -6.28 12.11
C HIS A 90 -31.66 -6.23 12.30
N ILE A 91 -32.25 -7.29 12.87
CA ILE A 91 -33.71 -7.36 13.11
C ILE A 91 -34.16 -6.32 14.16
N LYS A 92 -33.34 -6.10 15.21
CA LYS A 92 -33.66 -5.19 16.34
C LYS A 92 -33.00 -3.82 16.23
N LEU A 93 -31.75 -3.75 15.75
CA LEU A 93 -30.90 -2.55 15.73
C LEU A 93 -30.72 -2.03 14.29
N LYS A 94 -31.84 -1.72 13.63
CA LYS A 94 -31.87 -1.31 12.21
C LYS A 94 -31.05 -0.05 11.94
N GLU A 95 -30.86 0.80 12.95
CA GLU A 95 -30.03 2.00 12.87
C GLU A 95 -28.56 1.66 12.58
N LYS A 96 -28.07 0.50 13.02
CA LYS A 96 -26.70 0.06 12.71
C LYS A 96 -26.54 -0.25 11.23
N THR A 97 -27.45 -1.05 10.66
CA THR A 97 -27.47 -1.33 9.21
C THR A 97 -27.58 -0.02 8.43
N THR A 98 -28.46 0.89 8.85
CA THR A 98 -28.62 2.22 8.22
C THR A 98 -27.31 3.01 8.23
N SER A 99 -26.64 3.11 9.39
CA SER A 99 -25.37 3.85 9.50
C SER A 99 -24.23 3.26 8.66
N ARG A 100 -24.23 1.94 8.41
CA ARG A 100 -23.26 1.28 7.53
C ARG A 100 -23.54 1.61 6.06
N VAL A 101 -24.81 1.62 5.66
CA VAL A 101 -25.22 2.07 4.31
C VAL A 101 -24.84 3.53 4.10
N GLU A 102 -25.08 4.40 5.09
CA GLU A 102 -24.65 5.81 5.05
C GLU A 102 -23.13 5.93 4.89
N GLY A 103 -22.35 5.20 5.70
CA GLY A 103 -20.89 5.17 5.57
C GLY A 103 -20.41 4.71 4.19
N HIS A 104 -21.05 3.69 3.61
CA HIS A 104 -20.75 3.24 2.24
C HIS A 104 -21.07 4.31 1.19
N LEU A 105 -22.21 4.99 1.30
CA LEU A 105 -22.57 6.07 0.36
C LEU A 105 -21.62 7.26 0.50
N THR A 106 -21.21 7.59 1.72
CA THR A 106 -20.19 8.61 2.01
C THR A 106 -18.86 8.28 1.35
N SER A 107 -18.37 7.03 1.47
CA SER A 107 -17.10 6.65 0.84
C SER A 107 -17.15 6.76 -0.68
N LEU A 108 -18.22 6.30 -1.32
CA LEU A 108 -18.40 6.45 -2.77
C LEU A 108 -18.43 7.91 -3.23
N LYS A 109 -19.10 8.77 -2.45
CA LYS A 109 -19.18 10.21 -2.72
C LYS A 109 -17.81 10.88 -2.59
N GLU A 110 -17.08 10.62 -1.51
CA GLU A 110 -15.78 11.24 -1.27
C GLU A 110 -14.70 10.75 -2.24
N MET A 111 -14.69 9.46 -2.59
CA MET A 111 -13.83 8.96 -3.66
C MET A 111 -14.14 9.68 -4.98
N THR A 112 -15.42 9.89 -5.31
CA THR A 112 -15.83 10.65 -6.51
C THR A 112 -15.36 12.10 -6.48
N ARG A 113 -15.44 12.78 -5.32
CA ARG A 113 -14.88 14.13 -5.15
C ARG A 113 -13.38 14.13 -5.41
N ILE A 114 -12.63 13.24 -4.77
CA ILE A 114 -11.17 13.17 -4.93
C ILE A 114 -10.80 12.91 -6.40
N TYR A 115 -11.54 12.05 -7.12
CA TYR A 115 -11.32 11.87 -8.56
C TYR A 115 -11.52 13.17 -9.35
N GLN A 116 -12.57 13.95 -9.06
CA GLN A 116 -12.80 15.23 -9.73
C GLN A 116 -11.69 16.24 -9.41
N ASP A 117 -11.28 16.32 -8.14
CA ASP A 117 -10.25 17.24 -7.65
C ASP A 117 -8.84 16.93 -8.16
N THR A 118 -8.62 15.74 -8.74
CA THR A 118 -7.30 15.24 -9.17
C THR A 118 -7.22 14.96 -10.67
N ILE A 119 -8.18 15.43 -11.48
CA ILE A 119 -8.21 15.16 -12.93
C ILE A 119 -6.92 15.60 -13.67
N ASN A 120 -6.25 16.63 -13.16
CA ASN A 120 -5.03 17.20 -13.72
C ASN A 120 -3.77 16.86 -12.90
N THR A 121 -3.84 15.87 -12.02
CA THR A 121 -2.71 15.45 -11.19
C THR A 121 -1.51 14.99 -12.03
N GLU A 122 -0.32 15.10 -11.43
CA GLU A 122 0.92 14.46 -11.89
C GLU A 122 1.39 13.39 -10.89
N HIS A 123 0.63 13.12 -9.83
CA HIS A 123 0.98 12.13 -8.82
C HIS A 123 0.84 10.71 -9.39
N PRO A 124 1.91 9.88 -9.41
CA PRO A 124 1.90 8.58 -10.08
C PRO A 124 0.77 7.65 -9.60
N GLY A 125 0.52 7.64 -8.29
CA GLY A 125 -0.56 6.83 -7.71
C GLY A 125 -1.94 7.29 -8.15
N LEU A 126 -2.20 8.59 -8.21
CA LEU A 126 -3.50 9.10 -8.66
C LEU A 126 -3.69 8.87 -10.17
N LEU A 127 -2.62 9.00 -10.96
CA LEU A 127 -2.63 8.66 -12.38
C LEU A 127 -3.02 7.19 -12.61
N TYR A 128 -2.45 6.26 -11.83
CA TYR A 128 -2.84 4.86 -11.88
C TYR A 128 -4.32 4.66 -11.54
N TYR A 129 -4.82 5.33 -10.52
CA TYR A 129 -6.23 5.24 -10.09
C TYR A 129 -7.20 5.75 -11.17
N HIS A 130 -6.89 6.88 -11.79
CA HIS A 130 -7.66 7.42 -12.93
C HIS A 130 -7.73 6.42 -14.09
N TRP A 131 -6.62 5.75 -14.39
CA TRP A 131 -6.60 4.73 -15.43
C TRP A 131 -7.37 3.47 -15.02
N SER A 132 -7.03 2.88 -13.87
CA SER A 132 -7.54 1.57 -13.47
C SER A 132 -9.05 1.57 -13.15
N ARG A 133 -9.59 2.66 -12.58
CA ARG A 133 -11.02 2.76 -12.22
C ARG A 133 -11.90 3.40 -13.30
N ARG A 134 -11.35 4.30 -14.12
CA ARG A 134 -12.12 5.07 -15.12
C ARG A 134 -11.64 4.91 -16.56
N ASN A 135 -10.68 4.02 -16.81
CA ASN A 135 -10.09 3.78 -18.12
C ASN A 135 -9.52 5.08 -18.76
N ASN A 136 -9.05 6.03 -17.92
CA ASN A 136 -8.47 7.28 -18.39
C ASN A 136 -7.09 7.02 -19.04
N ARG A 137 -7.06 6.99 -20.37
CA ARG A 137 -5.84 6.74 -21.16
C ARG A 137 -4.82 7.88 -21.07
N MET A 138 -5.27 9.11 -20.86
CA MET A 138 -4.35 10.24 -20.68
C MET A 138 -3.56 10.08 -19.38
N ALA A 139 -4.22 9.69 -18.29
CA ALA A 139 -3.56 9.44 -17.01
C ALA A 139 -2.55 8.28 -17.10
N LEU A 140 -2.93 7.19 -17.78
CA LEU A 140 -1.99 6.10 -18.08
C LEU A 140 -0.77 6.59 -18.85
N ASN A 141 -0.96 7.34 -19.93
CA ASN A 141 0.16 7.83 -20.75
C ASN A 141 1.10 8.73 -19.94
N LYS A 142 0.56 9.60 -19.07
CA LYS A 142 1.38 10.39 -18.14
C LYS A 142 2.22 9.48 -17.24
N LEU A 143 1.61 8.48 -16.60
CA LEU A 143 2.31 7.53 -15.74
C LEU A 143 3.43 6.78 -16.48
N LEU A 144 3.15 6.29 -17.70
CA LEU A 144 4.13 5.59 -18.52
C LEU A 144 5.28 6.50 -18.96
N ASN A 145 5.03 7.79 -19.24
CA ASN A 145 6.06 8.75 -19.60
C ASN A 145 7.01 9.10 -18.44
N MET A 146 6.57 8.93 -17.19
CA MET A 146 7.39 9.18 -16.00
C MET A 146 7.99 7.89 -15.40
N GLN A 147 7.78 6.73 -16.01
CA GLN A 147 8.16 5.42 -15.43
C GLN A 147 9.64 5.31 -15.07
N ASP A 148 10.51 6.00 -15.82
CA ASP A 148 11.97 5.96 -15.63
C ASP A 148 12.48 7.04 -14.66
N GLN A 149 11.59 7.91 -14.14
CA GLN A 149 11.96 8.92 -13.15
C GLN A 149 12.21 8.29 -11.79
N GLU A 150 13.19 8.82 -11.05
CA GLU A 150 13.64 8.20 -9.80
C GLU A 150 12.51 8.01 -8.78
N HIS A 151 11.66 9.02 -8.58
CA HIS A 151 10.54 8.94 -7.64
C HIS A 151 9.48 7.87 -8.00
N VAL A 152 9.43 7.43 -9.25
CA VAL A 152 8.59 6.31 -9.72
C VAL A 152 9.33 4.99 -9.55
N LYS A 153 10.61 4.94 -9.95
CA LYS A 153 11.47 3.76 -9.83
C LYS A 153 11.78 3.35 -8.40
N SER A 154 11.74 4.29 -7.46
CA SER A 154 12.01 4.05 -6.04
C SER A 154 10.75 3.76 -5.23
N ASN A 155 9.57 3.74 -5.85
CA ASN A 155 8.31 3.51 -5.17
C ASN A 155 7.73 2.14 -5.53
N SER A 156 7.80 1.21 -4.58
CA SER A 156 7.37 -0.19 -4.76
C SER A 156 5.90 -0.32 -5.19
N GLU A 157 5.00 0.49 -4.63
CA GLU A 157 3.58 0.49 -4.99
C GLU A 157 3.37 0.93 -6.45
N ILE A 158 4.07 1.99 -6.88
CA ILE A 158 3.97 2.46 -8.28
C ILE A 158 4.59 1.46 -9.25
N GLN A 159 5.67 0.78 -8.86
CA GLN A 159 6.22 -0.33 -9.64
C GLN A 159 5.16 -1.44 -9.80
N LEU A 160 4.49 -1.86 -8.72
CA LEU A 160 3.38 -2.83 -8.83
C LEU A 160 2.29 -2.36 -9.79
N PHE A 161 1.90 -1.09 -9.74
CA PHE A 161 0.93 -0.52 -10.68
C PHE A 161 1.39 -0.63 -12.14
N LEU A 162 2.65 -0.32 -12.43
CA LEU A 162 3.22 -0.50 -13.77
C LEU A 162 3.25 -1.97 -14.18
N ALA A 163 3.56 -2.89 -13.26
CA ALA A 163 3.55 -4.33 -13.53
C ALA A 163 2.15 -4.80 -13.94
N THR A 164 1.07 -4.31 -13.31
CA THR A 164 -0.30 -4.68 -13.71
C THR A 164 -0.64 -4.30 -15.16
N PHE A 165 -0.04 -3.22 -15.67
CA PHE A 165 -0.19 -2.80 -17.06
C PHE A 165 0.65 -3.68 -17.99
N TYR A 166 1.94 -3.81 -17.71
CA TYR A 166 2.86 -4.54 -18.58
C TYR A 166 2.58 -6.04 -18.61
N ALA A 167 2.02 -6.64 -17.56
CA ALA A 167 1.67 -8.05 -17.51
C ALA A 167 0.73 -8.50 -18.64
N LYS A 168 0.01 -7.56 -19.26
CA LYS A 168 -0.91 -7.82 -20.38
C LYS A 168 -0.25 -7.76 -21.75
N ILE A 169 0.96 -7.21 -21.87
CA ILE A 169 1.56 -6.83 -23.16
C ILE A 169 3.04 -7.20 -23.30
N ASP A 170 3.79 -7.28 -22.20
CA ASP A 170 5.24 -7.46 -22.19
C ASP A 170 5.67 -8.21 -20.91
N ASP A 171 5.84 -9.52 -21.06
CA ASP A 171 6.23 -10.42 -19.96
C ASP A 171 7.62 -10.06 -19.40
N ASP A 172 8.59 -9.73 -20.25
CA ASP A 172 9.97 -9.48 -19.82
C ASP A 172 10.07 -8.14 -19.08
N LYS A 173 9.41 -7.09 -19.59
CA LYS A 173 9.27 -5.81 -18.87
C LYS A 173 8.50 -5.96 -17.56
N THR A 174 7.61 -6.94 -17.46
CA THR A 174 6.92 -7.26 -16.21
C THR A 174 7.88 -7.90 -15.21
N ILE A 175 8.71 -8.87 -15.64
CA ILE A 175 9.73 -9.52 -14.78
C ILE A 175 10.72 -8.50 -14.22
N ASP A 176 11.46 -7.79 -15.07
CA ASP A 176 11.37 -6.33 -15.09
C ASP A 176 11.08 -5.60 -13.76
N ILE A 177 9.86 -5.11 -13.75
CA ILE A 177 9.31 -4.30 -12.70
C ILE A 177 9.11 -5.12 -11.41
N LEU A 178 8.71 -6.39 -11.50
CA LEU A 178 8.50 -7.26 -10.33
C LEU A 178 9.79 -7.53 -9.56
N TYR A 179 10.91 -7.71 -10.25
CA TYR A 179 12.22 -7.76 -9.61
C TYR A 179 12.60 -6.44 -8.96
N ARG A 180 12.24 -5.30 -9.56
CA ARG A 180 12.46 -4.00 -8.92
C ARG A 180 11.64 -3.86 -7.64
N VAL A 181 10.41 -4.38 -7.61
CA VAL A 181 9.58 -4.44 -6.39
C VAL A 181 10.29 -5.23 -5.29
N LEU A 182 10.88 -6.38 -5.61
CA LEU A 182 11.64 -7.19 -4.65
C LEU A 182 12.92 -6.49 -4.16
N GLU A 183 13.65 -5.78 -5.03
CA GLU A 183 14.82 -4.97 -4.65
C GLU A 183 14.47 -3.80 -3.72
N LEU A 184 13.24 -3.28 -3.81
CA LEU A 184 12.74 -2.19 -2.96
C LEU A 184 12.19 -2.68 -1.62
N ASN A 185 12.16 -3.99 -1.38
CA ASN A 185 11.65 -4.55 -0.14
C ASN A 185 12.53 -4.13 1.05
N LYS A 186 11.91 -3.72 2.15
CA LYS A 186 12.63 -3.36 3.36
C LYS A 186 12.84 -4.57 4.25
N ALA A 187 13.92 -4.55 5.01
CA ALA A 187 14.22 -5.60 5.98
C ALA A 187 13.03 -5.82 6.95
N GLY A 188 12.59 -7.08 7.06
CA GLY A 188 11.46 -7.49 7.89
C GLY A 188 10.07 -7.25 7.29
N GLU A 189 9.96 -6.62 6.12
CA GLU A 189 8.71 -6.53 5.36
C GLU A 189 8.59 -7.73 4.40
N THR A 190 7.37 -8.25 4.25
CA THR A 190 7.05 -9.29 3.27
C THR A 190 6.47 -8.62 2.03
N PRO A 191 7.03 -8.87 0.82
CA PRO A 191 6.44 -8.38 -0.42
C PRO A 191 5.01 -8.88 -0.63
N ASP A 192 4.24 -8.18 -1.46
CA ASP A 192 2.93 -8.64 -1.89
C ASP A 192 3.02 -10.05 -2.51
N PRO A 193 2.27 -11.05 -2.02
CA PRO A 193 2.25 -12.41 -2.57
C PRO A 193 2.03 -12.49 -4.08
N GLU A 194 1.29 -11.52 -4.65
CA GLU A 194 1.02 -11.44 -6.09
C GLU A 194 2.30 -11.25 -6.91
N VAL A 195 3.36 -10.67 -6.33
CA VAL A 195 4.67 -10.54 -6.99
C VAL A 195 5.22 -11.92 -7.33
N PHE A 196 5.21 -12.84 -6.36
CA PHE A 196 5.72 -14.18 -6.56
C PHE A 196 4.81 -14.98 -7.48
N ALA A 197 3.50 -14.89 -7.30
CA ALA A 197 2.53 -15.58 -8.17
C ALA A 197 2.70 -15.15 -9.64
N SER A 198 2.87 -13.85 -9.89
CA SER A 198 3.13 -13.30 -11.22
C SER A 198 4.44 -13.80 -11.81
N LEU A 199 5.54 -13.77 -11.05
CA LEU A 199 6.83 -14.30 -11.50
C LEU A 199 6.74 -15.79 -11.85
N VAL A 200 6.10 -16.60 -11.00
CA VAL A 200 5.90 -18.03 -11.25
C VAL A 200 5.12 -18.26 -12.53
N SER A 201 3.99 -17.57 -12.70
CA SER A 201 3.13 -17.67 -13.87
C SER A 201 3.86 -17.32 -15.16
N ILE A 202 4.57 -16.18 -15.18
CA ILE A 202 5.31 -15.71 -16.35
C ILE A 202 6.47 -16.68 -16.67
N PHE A 203 7.28 -17.08 -15.68
CA PHE A 203 8.37 -18.01 -15.92
C PHE A 203 7.89 -19.39 -16.39
N TYR A 204 6.76 -19.85 -15.88
CA TYR A 204 6.14 -21.09 -16.35
C TYR A 204 5.69 -20.98 -17.81
N LYS A 205 5.00 -19.88 -18.18
CA LYS A 205 4.61 -19.56 -19.56
C LYS A 205 5.82 -19.52 -20.50
N GLN A 206 6.92 -18.95 -20.04
CA GLN A 206 8.19 -18.88 -20.78
C GLN A 206 9.00 -20.19 -20.74
N GLN A 207 8.48 -21.26 -20.12
CA GLN A 207 9.18 -22.55 -19.92
C GLN A 207 10.50 -22.45 -19.14
N LYS A 208 10.71 -21.36 -18.41
CA LYS A 208 11.86 -21.14 -17.51
C LYS A 208 11.59 -21.83 -16.16
N TYR A 209 11.36 -23.15 -16.18
CA TYR A 209 10.86 -23.91 -15.03
C TYR A 209 11.74 -23.83 -13.77
N LYS A 210 13.06 -23.64 -13.90
CA LYS A 210 13.93 -23.40 -12.74
C LYS A 210 13.55 -22.12 -11.99
N HIS A 211 13.34 -21.03 -12.72
CA HIS A 211 12.93 -19.75 -12.13
C HIS A 211 11.52 -19.85 -11.54
N ALA A 212 10.59 -20.48 -12.27
CA ALA A 212 9.24 -20.71 -11.77
C ALA A 212 9.26 -21.50 -10.46
N TYR A 213 10.07 -22.55 -10.36
CA TYR A 213 10.20 -23.35 -9.15
C TYR A 213 10.82 -22.55 -8.00
N THR A 214 11.93 -21.84 -8.26
CA THR A 214 12.59 -21.00 -7.25
C THR A 214 11.61 -19.98 -6.66
N PHE A 215 10.86 -19.24 -7.47
CA PHE A 215 9.90 -18.27 -6.96
C PHE A 215 8.65 -18.90 -6.33
N ALA A 216 8.23 -20.08 -6.77
CA ALA A 216 7.16 -20.82 -6.10
C ALA A 216 7.59 -21.23 -4.68
N ARG A 217 8.85 -21.67 -4.52
CA ARG A 217 9.43 -21.96 -3.21
C ARG A 217 9.63 -20.72 -2.35
N VAL A 218 10.11 -19.61 -2.92
CA VAL A 218 10.20 -18.33 -2.20
C VAL A 218 8.84 -17.92 -1.66
N ALA A 219 7.77 -18.06 -2.44
CA ALA A 219 6.43 -17.72 -1.99
C ALA A 219 5.96 -18.62 -0.84
N GLN A 220 6.23 -19.93 -0.90
CA GLN A 220 5.94 -20.84 0.22
C GLN A 220 6.70 -20.43 1.50
N LEU A 221 7.98 -20.08 1.36
CA LEU A 221 8.81 -19.62 2.48
C LEU A 221 8.34 -18.28 3.05
N SER A 222 7.73 -17.41 2.24
CA SER A 222 7.13 -16.15 2.68
C SER A 222 5.78 -16.32 3.36
N GLY A 223 5.24 -17.54 3.42
CA GLY A 223 3.92 -17.86 3.99
C GLY A 223 2.76 -17.80 2.98
N SER A 224 3.03 -17.70 1.69
CA SER A 224 1.99 -17.72 0.64
C SER A 224 1.59 -19.16 0.30
N GLU A 225 0.32 -19.50 0.55
CA GLU A 225 -0.19 -20.88 0.35
C GLU A 225 -0.85 -21.10 -1.03
N ASN A 226 -1.08 -20.03 -1.80
CA ASN A 226 -1.92 -20.08 -3.01
C ASN A 226 -1.17 -20.42 -4.32
N ILE A 227 0.09 -20.88 -4.25
CA ILE A 227 0.87 -21.22 -5.45
C ILE A 227 1.02 -22.73 -5.59
N ASP A 228 0.37 -23.28 -6.62
CA ASP A 228 0.52 -24.70 -6.98
C ASP A 228 1.87 -24.94 -7.67
N ILE A 229 2.80 -25.56 -6.93
CA ILE A 229 4.15 -25.87 -7.39
C ILE A 229 4.23 -27.18 -8.19
N LEU A 230 3.24 -28.07 -8.05
CA LEU A 230 3.28 -29.43 -8.59
C LEU A 230 3.47 -29.47 -10.11
N PRO A 231 2.81 -28.61 -10.92
CA PRO A 231 3.05 -28.58 -12.37
C PRO A 231 4.51 -28.30 -12.72
N VAL A 232 5.19 -27.46 -11.93
CA VAL A 232 6.60 -27.07 -12.15
C VAL A 232 7.53 -28.21 -11.74
N GLU A 233 7.28 -28.82 -10.57
CA GLU A 233 8.03 -29.99 -10.08
C GLU A 233 8.00 -31.15 -11.07
N HIS A 234 6.82 -31.46 -11.62
CA HIS A 234 6.68 -32.52 -12.59
C HIS A 234 7.53 -32.26 -13.84
N LYS A 235 7.55 -31.02 -14.35
CA LYS A 235 8.38 -30.64 -15.51
C LYS A 235 9.88 -30.78 -15.22
N LEU A 236 10.33 -30.38 -14.04
CA LEU A 236 11.74 -30.46 -13.64
C LEU A 236 12.20 -31.90 -13.37
N SER A 237 11.37 -32.68 -12.69
CA SER A 237 11.65 -34.09 -12.38
C SER A 237 11.73 -34.94 -13.64
N ALA A 238 10.81 -34.73 -14.60
CA ALA A 238 10.85 -35.38 -15.91
C ALA A 238 12.13 -35.03 -16.71
N SER A 239 12.76 -33.90 -16.41
CA SER A 239 14.01 -33.44 -17.03
C SER A 239 15.27 -33.84 -16.24
N GLY A 240 15.12 -34.68 -15.20
CA GLY A 240 16.21 -35.17 -14.35
C GLY A 240 16.92 -34.06 -13.56
N LYS A 241 16.23 -32.97 -13.23
CA LYS A 241 16.82 -31.86 -12.46
C LYS A 241 16.78 -32.16 -10.96
N ASP A 242 17.87 -31.81 -10.28
CA ASP A 242 17.96 -31.85 -8.82
C ASP A 242 17.19 -30.66 -8.22
N LEU A 243 16.15 -30.98 -7.44
CA LEU A 243 15.33 -29.99 -6.75
C LEU A 243 16.03 -29.45 -5.49
N GLY A 244 16.97 -30.19 -4.88
CA GLY A 244 17.66 -29.77 -3.66
C GLY A 244 18.54 -28.52 -3.86
N ALA A 245 19.22 -28.44 -5.01
CA ALA A 245 19.96 -27.23 -5.39
C ALA A 245 19.03 -26.02 -5.60
N LEU A 246 17.84 -26.24 -6.15
CA LEU A 246 16.85 -25.17 -6.37
C LEU A 246 16.17 -24.74 -5.06
N ASP A 247 15.95 -25.66 -4.12
CA ASP A 247 15.46 -25.36 -2.77
C ASP A 247 16.48 -24.49 -2.01
N THR A 248 17.77 -24.81 -2.11
CA THR A 248 18.84 -24.01 -1.52
C THR A 248 18.87 -22.60 -2.12
N LEU A 249 18.73 -22.49 -3.45
CA LEU A 249 18.65 -21.20 -4.13
C LEU A 249 17.42 -20.40 -3.68
N ALA A 250 16.26 -21.04 -3.55
CA ALA A 250 15.04 -20.38 -3.10
C ALA A 250 15.15 -19.88 -1.65
N ALA A 251 15.71 -20.68 -0.75
CA ALA A 251 15.95 -20.29 0.63
C ALA A 251 16.87 -19.07 0.72
N LYS A 252 17.98 -19.08 -0.03
CA LYS A 252 18.89 -17.92 -0.12
C LYS A 252 18.19 -16.69 -0.72
N THR A 253 17.43 -16.88 -1.79
CA THR A 253 16.69 -15.77 -2.44
C THR A 253 15.69 -15.13 -1.48
N TRP A 254 14.97 -15.96 -0.71
CA TRP A 254 14.04 -15.46 0.31
C TRP A 254 14.76 -14.74 1.46
N GLU A 255 15.90 -15.26 1.92
CA GLU A 255 16.74 -14.59 2.92
C GLU A 255 17.17 -13.20 2.45
N GLU A 256 17.68 -13.08 1.22
CA GLU A 256 18.06 -11.80 0.63
C GLU A 256 16.86 -10.82 0.53
N ILE A 257 15.69 -11.31 0.10
CA ILE A 257 14.47 -10.48 0.01
C ILE A 257 14.03 -9.99 1.39
N SER A 258 13.93 -10.90 2.37
CA SER A 258 13.46 -10.58 3.72
C SER A 258 14.43 -9.68 4.51
N ASN A 259 15.72 -9.71 4.17
CA ASN A 259 16.72 -8.79 4.71
C ASN A 259 16.81 -7.45 3.94
N GLY A 260 16.10 -7.29 2.82
CA GLY A 260 16.19 -6.09 1.97
C GLY A 260 17.52 -5.97 1.22
N GLU A 261 18.18 -7.10 0.95
CA GLU A 261 19.49 -7.21 0.29
C GLU A 261 19.38 -7.83 -1.11
N PHE A 262 18.17 -8.22 -1.52
CA PHE A 262 17.93 -8.85 -2.81
C PHE A 262 18.37 -7.94 -3.96
N LEU A 263 19.20 -8.50 -4.84
CA LEU A 263 19.59 -7.91 -6.11
C LEU A 263 19.13 -8.83 -7.22
N SER A 264 18.38 -8.28 -8.18
CA SER A 264 17.94 -9.09 -9.30
C SER A 264 19.14 -9.58 -10.13
N PRO A 265 19.07 -10.79 -10.72
CA PRO A 265 20.17 -11.39 -11.48
C PRO A 265 20.44 -10.71 -12.84
N ARG A 266 19.97 -9.47 -13.04
CA ARG A 266 20.01 -8.73 -14.31
C ARG A 266 21.29 -7.92 -14.52
N ASN A 267 22.21 -7.95 -13.56
CA ASN A 267 23.51 -7.24 -13.61
C ASN A 267 24.71 -8.16 -13.89
N PHE A 268 24.52 -9.27 -14.63
CA PHE A 268 25.61 -10.14 -15.10
C PHE A 268 25.47 -10.49 -16.57
#